data_AF-A0A447IUJ9-F1
#
_entry.id   AF-A0A447IUJ9-F1
#
_cell.length_a   1.000
_cell.length_b   1.000
_cell.length_c   1.000
_cell.angle_alpha   90.00
_cell.angle_beta   90.00
_cell.angle_gamma   90.00
#
_symmetry.space_group_name_H-M   'P 1'
#
loop_
_entity.id
_entity.type
_entity.pdbx_description
1 polymer ?
#
loop_
_entity_poly.entity_id
_entity_poly.type
_entity_poly.pdbx_seq_one_letter_code
_entity_poly.pdbx_strand_id
1 'polypeptide(L)'
;MGFELFMVVKRDSLYNTLNDKQKAYVNFDLKTPANGKYLLAVFHLVPGEKLNILQAAAEVAAESSTGTNFKVNTETIFSRSMNALIYKYDLKKSLVWIAYPWRIFDRGGNIQNILTYVVGNVLGMKEVSALKLLDLWFPQAMLKKYDGPSYTLDDMRKYLGVYDRPILGTIIKPKIGLNADEYGKVCYDFWVGGGDFVKNDEPQADQDFCAFEKMVMNVKKAMDNAVKETKRKKVHSFNVSAADFDTMIKRCEIIRKAGFEKGSYAFLIDGITAGWMAVQTLRRKYPNTFIHFH
;
A
#
# COMPACT_ATOMS: atom_id res chain seq x y z
N MET A 1 37.64 -17.02 7.04
CA MET A 1 37.79 -18.17 6.13
C MET A 1 36.79 -19.31 6.36
N GLY A 2 36.44 -19.70 7.60
CA GLY A 2 35.49 -20.81 7.83
C GLY A 2 34.02 -20.54 7.48
N PHE A 3 33.54 -19.29 7.62
CA PHE A 3 32.12 -18.95 7.40
C PHE A 3 31.73 -18.85 5.90
N GLU A 4 32.64 -18.37 5.07
CA GLU A 4 32.44 -18.30 3.61
C GLU A 4 32.51 -19.69 2.97
N LEU A 5 33.48 -20.53 3.35
CA LEU A 5 33.61 -21.89 2.80
C LEU A 5 32.38 -22.76 3.14
N PHE A 6 31.83 -22.64 4.35
CA PHE A 6 30.61 -23.33 4.76
C PHE A 6 29.36 -22.82 4.03
N MET A 7 29.30 -21.51 3.71
CA MET A 7 28.23 -20.93 2.90
C MET A 7 28.31 -21.37 1.43
N VAL A 8 29.50 -21.46 0.85
CA VAL A 8 29.71 -21.89 -0.54
C VAL A 8 29.34 -23.36 -0.72
N VAL A 9 29.79 -24.25 0.18
CA VAL A 9 29.49 -25.70 0.11
C VAL A 9 27.98 -26.00 0.24
N LYS A 10 27.24 -25.24 1.06
CA LYS A 10 25.78 -25.40 1.18
C LYS A 10 24.98 -24.79 0.02
N ARG A 11 25.52 -23.77 -0.67
CA ARG A 11 24.88 -23.19 -1.86
C ARG A 11 24.81 -24.19 -3.00
N ASP A 12 25.91 -24.90 -3.25
CA ASP A 12 26.01 -25.86 -4.34
C ASP A 12 25.16 -27.13 -4.06
N SER A 13 25.04 -27.55 -2.79
CA SER A 13 24.29 -28.76 -2.45
C SER A 13 22.78 -28.64 -2.71
N LEU A 14 22.15 -27.51 -2.36
CA LEU A 14 20.73 -27.30 -2.63
C LEU A 14 20.46 -26.96 -4.10
N TYR A 15 21.37 -26.25 -4.77
CA TYR A 15 21.23 -25.93 -6.18
C TYR A 15 21.13 -27.20 -7.05
N ASN A 16 21.91 -28.23 -6.72
CA ASN A 16 21.89 -29.52 -7.43
C ASN A 16 20.58 -30.30 -7.28
N THR A 17 19.73 -29.95 -6.31
CA THR A 17 18.41 -30.57 -6.13
C THR A 17 17.32 -29.97 -7.04
N LEU A 18 17.64 -28.89 -7.75
CA LEU A 18 16.68 -28.16 -8.58
C LEU A 18 16.45 -28.88 -9.91
N ASN A 19 15.20 -28.94 -10.35
CA ASN A 19 14.88 -29.34 -11.72
C ASN A 19 15.20 -28.22 -12.72
N ASP A 20 15.15 -28.51 -14.02
CA ASP A 20 15.53 -27.56 -15.08
C ASP A 20 14.67 -26.29 -15.09
N LYS A 21 13.39 -26.39 -14.70
CA LYS A 21 12.52 -25.22 -14.54
C LYS A 21 13.03 -24.35 -13.40
N GLN A 22 13.23 -24.94 -12.22
CA GLN A 22 13.65 -24.23 -11.01
C GLN A 22 15.01 -23.55 -11.18
N LYS A 23 15.96 -24.19 -11.87
CA LYS A 23 17.26 -23.58 -12.22
C LYS A 23 17.12 -22.26 -12.99
N ALA A 24 16.06 -22.09 -13.79
CA ALA A 24 15.82 -20.87 -14.56
C ALA A 24 15.38 -19.67 -13.69
N TYR A 25 15.09 -19.87 -12.41
CA TYR A 25 14.68 -18.83 -11.45
C TYR A 25 15.72 -18.61 -10.34
N VAL A 26 16.91 -19.19 -10.45
CA VAL A 26 17.98 -19.05 -9.46
C VAL A 26 19.24 -18.50 -10.13
N ASN A 27 19.79 -17.42 -9.59
CA ASN A 27 21.05 -16.84 -10.04
C ASN A 27 21.82 -16.23 -8.86
N PHE A 28 22.67 -17.03 -8.23
CA PHE A 28 23.53 -16.57 -7.13
C PHE A 28 24.71 -15.71 -7.59
N ASP A 29 24.99 -15.69 -8.89
CA ASP A 29 26.04 -14.86 -9.51
C ASP A 29 25.53 -13.46 -9.90
N LEU A 30 24.32 -13.09 -9.50
CA LEU A 30 23.81 -11.73 -9.65
C LEU A 30 24.59 -10.79 -8.70
N LYS A 31 25.79 -10.38 -9.11
CA LYS A 31 26.75 -9.60 -8.30
C LYS A 31 26.22 -8.23 -7.87
N THR A 32 25.33 -7.63 -8.69
CA THR A 32 24.76 -6.30 -8.45
C THR A 32 23.23 -6.33 -8.61
N PRO A 33 22.46 -6.88 -7.66
CA PRO A 33 21.01 -6.90 -7.74
C PRO A 33 20.40 -5.49 -7.77
N ALA A 34 21.05 -4.54 -7.08
CA ALA A 34 20.67 -3.13 -7.01
C ALA A 34 21.11 -2.30 -8.25
N ASN A 35 21.22 -2.90 -9.44
CA ASN A 35 21.67 -2.22 -10.66
C ASN A 35 20.59 -1.37 -11.36
N GLY A 36 19.43 -1.18 -10.75
CA GLY A 36 18.33 -0.40 -11.30
C GLY A 36 17.30 -1.17 -12.14
N LYS A 37 17.55 -2.44 -12.47
CA LYS A 37 16.66 -3.27 -13.31
C LYS A 37 15.63 -4.07 -12.53
N TYR A 38 15.83 -4.24 -11.22
CA TYR A 38 15.02 -5.13 -10.39
C TYR A 38 14.38 -4.40 -9.22
N LEU A 39 13.11 -4.70 -8.95
CA LEU A 39 12.55 -4.59 -7.60
C LEU A 39 13.12 -5.75 -6.78
N LEU A 40 13.71 -5.46 -5.62
CA LEU A 40 14.24 -6.51 -4.75
C LEU A 40 13.25 -6.77 -3.63
N ALA A 41 12.94 -8.04 -3.39
CA ALA A 41 12.08 -8.47 -2.31
C ALA A 41 12.82 -9.42 -1.38
N VAL A 42 12.46 -9.39 -0.10
CA VAL A 42 12.86 -10.43 0.87
C VAL A 42 11.62 -11.01 1.53
N PHE A 43 11.55 -12.33 1.53
CA PHE A 43 10.47 -13.09 2.11
C PHE A 43 10.99 -13.92 3.29
N HIS A 44 10.19 -14.02 4.33
CA HIS A 44 10.23 -15.17 5.22
C HIS A 44 9.50 -16.32 4.52
N LEU A 45 10.18 -17.44 4.29
CA LEU A 45 9.67 -18.60 3.57
C LEU A 45 9.97 -19.87 4.34
N VAL A 46 8.91 -20.59 4.70
CA VAL A 46 9.00 -21.95 5.24
C VAL A 46 8.42 -22.89 4.18
N PRO A 47 9.20 -23.86 3.68
CA PRO A 47 8.71 -24.80 2.68
C PRO A 47 7.60 -25.68 3.26
N GLY A 48 6.75 -26.21 2.38
CA GLY A 48 5.85 -27.33 2.70
C GLY A 48 6.62 -28.66 2.81
N GLU A 49 5.90 -29.76 2.93
CA GLU A 49 6.50 -31.07 3.26
C GLU A 49 7.41 -31.65 2.17
N LYS A 50 7.16 -31.34 0.89
CA LYS A 50 7.78 -32.05 -0.25
C LYS A 50 9.03 -31.40 -0.80
N LEU A 51 9.21 -30.10 -0.60
CA LEU A 51 10.26 -29.31 -1.23
C LEU A 51 11.22 -28.80 -0.17
N ASN A 52 12.51 -28.69 -0.52
CA ASN A 52 13.41 -27.89 0.30
C ASN A 52 13.18 -26.39 0.05
N ILE A 53 13.75 -25.54 0.90
CA ILE A 53 13.57 -24.08 0.84
C ILE A 53 13.95 -23.46 -0.51
N LEU A 54 14.99 -23.95 -1.20
CA LEU A 54 15.42 -23.37 -2.48
C LEU A 54 14.50 -23.82 -3.63
N GLN A 55 14.03 -25.07 -3.59
CA GLN A 55 12.99 -25.56 -4.51
C GLN A 55 11.70 -24.76 -4.33
N ALA A 56 11.20 -24.63 -3.09
CA ALA A 56 9.99 -23.86 -2.79
C ALA A 56 10.14 -22.38 -3.17
N ALA A 57 11.32 -21.77 -2.91
CA ALA A 57 11.63 -20.43 -3.39
C ALA A 57 11.55 -20.30 -4.91
N ALA A 58 12.08 -21.28 -5.66
CA ALA A 58 12.04 -21.29 -7.12
C ALA A 58 10.61 -21.40 -7.66
N GLU A 59 9.74 -22.16 -6.98
CA GLU A 59 8.31 -22.20 -7.28
C GLU A 59 7.64 -20.84 -7.03
N VAL A 60 7.93 -20.20 -5.90
CA VAL A 60 7.44 -18.84 -5.60
C VAL A 60 7.92 -17.85 -6.66
N ALA A 61 9.21 -17.85 -7.02
CA ALA A 61 9.76 -16.95 -8.04
C ALA A 61 9.12 -17.18 -9.42
N ALA A 62 8.83 -18.43 -9.78
CA ALA A 62 8.13 -18.76 -11.02
C ALA A 62 6.69 -18.23 -11.04
N GLU A 63 5.90 -18.56 -10.02
CA GLU A 63 4.48 -18.16 -9.92
C GLU A 63 4.29 -16.65 -9.65
N SER A 64 5.32 -15.94 -9.19
CA SER A 64 5.34 -14.48 -9.04
C SER A 64 6.02 -13.73 -10.19
N SER A 65 6.30 -14.39 -11.32
CA SER A 65 6.82 -13.70 -12.51
C SER A 65 6.29 -14.24 -13.83
N THR A 66 6.92 -15.26 -14.39
CA THR A 66 6.73 -15.68 -15.79
C THR A 66 6.35 -17.14 -15.94
N GLY A 67 6.39 -17.91 -14.85
CA GLY A 67 6.27 -19.36 -14.85
C GLY A 67 4.93 -19.88 -14.35
N THR A 68 4.87 -21.21 -14.28
CA THR A 68 3.81 -21.97 -13.62
C THR A 68 4.40 -23.27 -13.05
N ASN A 69 3.58 -24.11 -12.43
CA ASN A 69 3.97 -25.38 -11.81
C ASN A 69 4.76 -26.34 -12.71
N PHE A 70 4.56 -26.31 -14.03
CA PHE A 70 5.27 -27.15 -15.02
C PHE A 70 5.88 -26.33 -16.17
N LYS A 71 6.84 -26.93 -16.89
CA LYS A 71 7.42 -26.31 -18.09
C LYS A 71 6.37 -26.26 -19.20
N VAL A 72 6.23 -25.09 -19.83
CA VAL A 72 5.30 -24.87 -20.93
C VAL A 72 6.06 -24.76 -22.26
N ASN A 73 5.45 -25.23 -23.34
CA ASN A 73 6.05 -25.20 -24.69
C ASN A 73 6.04 -23.79 -25.32
N THR A 74 5.37 -22.82 -24.69
CA THR A 74 5.26 -21.43 -25.15
C THR A 74 6.35 -20.51 -24.60
N GLU A 75 7.27 -21.04 -23.78
CA GLU A 75 8.37 -20.28 -23.22
C GLU A 75 9.37 -19.83 -24.31
N THR A 76 9.84 -18.59 -24.24
CA THR A 76 10.78 -18.00 -25.20
C THR A 76 12.05 -17.51 -24.50
N ILE A 77 13.11 -17.25 -25.27
CA ILE A 77 14.33 -16.60 -24.76
C ILE A 77 14.01 -15.24 -24.14
N PHE A 78 13.10 -14.49 -24.78
CA PHE A 78 12.69 -13.18 -24.27
C PHE A 78 11.91 -13.29 -22.95
N SER A 79 10.97 -14.23 -22.82
CA SER A 79 10.22 -14.42 -21.56
C SER A 79 11.15 -14.86 -20.43
N ARG A 80 12.14 -15.73 -20.70
CA ARG A 80 13.16 -16.11 -19.71
C ARG A 80 13.97 -14.92 -19.18
N SER A 81 14.20 -13.89 -20.00
CA SER A 81 14.88 -12.66 -19.56
C SER A 81 14.04 -11.81 -18.59
N MET A 82 12.76 -12.15 -18.40
CA MET A 82 11.82 -11.51 -17.47
C MET A 82 11.58 -12.33 -16.19
N ASN A 83 12.24 -13.47 -16.02
CA ASN A 83 12.11 -14.29 -14.81
C ASN A 83 12.54 -13.49 -13.57
N ALA A 84 11.79 -13.66 -12.49
CA ALA A 84 12.30 -13.32 -11.17
C ALA A 84 13.44 -14.27 -10.78
N LEU A 85 14.46 -13.74 -10.10
CA LEU A 85 15.67 -14.48 -9.79
C LEU A 85 15.94 -14.51 -8.29
N ILE A 86 16.01 -15.71 -7.73
CA ILE A 86 16.54 -15.92 -6.38
C ILE A 86 18.04 -15.71 -6.44
N TYR A 87 18.52 -14.71 -5.72
CA TYR A 87 19.94 -14.36 -5.70
C TYR A 87 20.60 -14.57 -4.34
N LYS A 88 19.81 -14.80 -3.29
CA LYS A 88 20.30 -15.06 -1.94
C LYS A 88 19.24 -15.80 -1.12
N TYR A 89 19.70 -16.65 -0.19
CA TYR A 89 18.87 -17.24 0.84
C TYR A 89 19.66 -17.39 2.16
N ASP A 90 18.95 -17.49 3.28
CA ASP A 90 19.48 -17.74 4.62
C ASP A 90 18.64 -18.85 5.28
N LEU A 91 19.23 -20.04 5.41
CA LEU A 91 18.56 -21.21 5.99
C LEU A 91 18.21 -21.02 7.46
N LYS A 92 19.06 -20.32 8.22
CA LYS A 92 18.90 -20.20 9.67
C LYS A 92 17.73 -19.27 10.00
N LYS A 93 17.51 -18.25 9.16
CA LYS A 93 16.44 -17.27 9.34
C LYS A 93 15.20 -17.55 8.48
N SER A 94 15.24 -18.61 7.66
CA SER A 94 14.21 -18.92 6.67
C SER A 94 13.90 -17.72 5.77
N LEU A 95 14.95 -17.07 5.25
CA LEU A 95 14.82 -15.89 4.39
C LEU A 95 15.24 -16.20 2.95
N VAL A 96 14.50 -15.64 2.01
CA VAL A 96 14.76 -15.76 0.57
C VAL A 96 14.69 -14.38 -0.05
N TRP A 97 15.69 -14.02 -0.86
CA TRP A 97 15.71 -12.77 -1.61
C TRP A 97 15.48 -13.04 -3.10
N ILE A 98 14.51 -12.33 -3.66
CA ILE A 98 14.08 -12.47 -5.04
C ILE A 98 14.22 -11.11 -5.75
N ALA A 99 14.82 -11.10 -6.93
CA ALA A 99 14.96 -9.94 -7.78
C ALA A 99 13.96 -10.02 -8.93
N TYR A 100 13.00 -9.10 -8.97
CA TYR A 100 11.93 -9.04 -9.98
C TYR A 100 12.27 -8.00 -11.05
N PRO A 101 12.44 -8.38 -12.34
CA PRO A 101 12.60 -7.39 -13.41
C PRO A 101 11.37 -6.49 -13.43
N TRP A 102 11.48 -5.22 -13.06
CA TRP A 102 10.29 -4.34 -12.93
C TRP A 102 9.59 -4.10 -14.27
N ARG A 103 10.21 -4.52 -15.38
CA ARG A 103 9.59 -4.58 -16.70
C ARG A 103 8.32 -5.44 -16.75
N ILE A 104 8.17 -6.43 -15.86
CA ILE A 104 6.95 -7.27 -15.77
C ILE A 104 5.75 -6.53 -15.21
N PHE A 105 5.97 -5.44 -14.48
CA PHE A 105 4.89 -4.67 -13.88
C PHE A 105 4.22 -3.79 -14.94
N ASP A 106 2.90 -3.75 -14.87
CA ASP A 106 2.03 -2.93 -15.70
C ASP A 106 2.42 -1.44 -15.63
N ARG A 107 2.24 -0.75 -16.76
CA ARG A 107 2.69 0.64 -16.95
C ARG A 107 1.71 1.62 -16.33
N GLY A 108 2.09 2.90 -16.36
CA GLY A 108 1.29 3.97 -15.73
C GLY A 108 1.30 3.92 -14.20
N GLY A 109 2.32 3.30 -13.58
CA GLY A 109 2.52 3.31 -12.13
C GLY A 109 1.47 2.50 -11.36
N ASN A 110 1.04 1.36 -11.88
CA ASN A 110 0.01 0.51 -11.29
C ASN A 110 0.54 -0.25 -10.04
N ILE A 111 0.10 0.12 -8.84
CA ILE A 111 0.55 -0.51 -7.58
C ILE A 111 -0.10 -1.87 -7.37
N GLN A 112 -1.40 -2.03 -7.66
CA GLN A 112 -2.05 -3.33 -7.48
C GLN A 112 -1.33 -4.41 -8.28
N ASN A 113 -0.83 -4.08 -9.48
CA ASN A 113 -0.20 -5.07 -10.33
C ASN A 113 1.11 -5.60 -9.74
N ILE A 114 1.89 -4.75 -9.06
CA ILE A 114 3.06 -5.23 -8.31
C ILE A 114 2.63 -6.25 -7.26
N LEU A 115 1.58 -5.92 -6.48
CA LEU A 115 1.07 -6.78 -5.41
C LEU A 115 0.53 -8.10 -5.94
N THR A 116 -0.13 -8.08 -7.11
CA THR A 116 -0.60 -9.29 -7.80
C THR A 116 0.53 -10.29 -8.05
N TYR A 117 1.74 -9.80 -8.37
CA TYR A 117 2.92 -10.66 -8.52
C TYR A 117 3.51 -11.06 -7.16
N VAL A 118 3.88 -10.09 -6.32
CA VAL A 118 4.75 -10.38 -5.15
C VAL A 118 3.99 -10.92 -3.94
N VAL A 119 2.69 -10.66 -3.82
CA VAL A 119 1.82 -11.10 -2.72
C VAL A 119 0.42 -11.51 -3.21
N GLY A 120 0.34 -12.03 -4.45
CA GLY A 120 -0.90 -12.57 -5.02
C GLY A 120 -0.97 -14.08 -4.89
N ASN A 121 -0.98 -14.79 -6.03
CA ASN A 121 -1.14 -16.25 -6.09
C ASN A 121 -0.19 -17.02 -5.17
N VAL A 122 1.04 -16.51 -4.99
CA VAL A 122 2.08 -17.17 -4.19
C VAL A 122 1.70 -17.36 -2.71
N LEU A 123 0.78 -16.55 -2.17
CA LEU A 123 0.31 -16.70 -0.79
C LEU A 123 -0.62 -17.92 -0.60
N GLY A 124 -1.14 -18.50 -1.67
CA GLY A 124 -2.02 -19.67 -1.66
C GLY A 124 -1.32 -20.98 -2.06
N MET A 125 -0.01 -20.97 -2.28
CA MET A 125 0.74 -22.15 -2.72
C MET A 125 0.86 -23.19 -1.60
N LYS A 126 0.58 -24.46 -1.91
CA LYS A 126 0.75 -25.59 -0.96
C LYS A 126 2.22 -25.95 -0.73
N GLU A 127 3.10 -25.52 -1.64
CA GLU A 127 4.54 -25.73 -1.62
C GLU A 127 5.23 -24.94 -0.49
N VAL A 128 4.52 -24.00 0.14
CA VAL A 128 4.99 -23.20 1.28
C VAL A 128 4.01 -23.35 2.45
N SER A 129 4.53 -23.52 3.65
CA SER A 129 3.74 -23.53 4.89
C SER A 129 3.65 -22.14 5.53
N ALA A 130 4.61 -21.26 5.24
CA ALA A 130 4.55 -19.84 5.56
C ALA A 130 5.26 -19.02 4.48
N LEU A 131 4.62 -17.95 4.03
CA LEU A 131 5.22 -16.98 3.10
C LEU A 131 4.81 -15.57 3.51
N LYS A 132 5.79 -14.74 3.91
CA LYS A 132 5.56 -13.35 4.30
C LYS A 132 6.58 -12.45 3.63
N LEU A 133 6.10 -11.53 2.80
CA LEU A 133 6.92 -10.43 2.28
C LEU A 133 7.32 -9.51 3.46
N LEU A 134 8.62 -9.31 3.67
CA LEU A 134 9.13 -8.52 4.78
C LEU A 134 9.59 -7.13 4.35
N ASP A 135 10.23 -7.02 3.17
CA ASP A 135 10.74 -5.74 2.68
C ASP A 135 10.82 -5.72 1.14
N LEU A 136 10.71 -4.52 0.58
CA LEU A 136 10.83 -4.21 -0.84
C LEU A 136 11.79 -3.04 -1.03
N TRP A 137 12.74 -3.21 -1.94
CA TRP A 137 13.58 -2.12 -2.43
C TRP A 137 13.18 -1.74 -3.85
N PHE A 138 12.80 -0.47 -4.02
CA PHE A 138 12.46 0.13 -5.31
C PHE A 138 13.70 0.83 -5.89
N PRO A 139 14.23 0.41 -7.05
CA PRO A 139 15.32 1.13 -7.68
C PRO A 139 14.85 2.51 -8.18
N GLN A 140 15.74 3.49 -8.20
CA GLN A 140 15.40 4.85 -8.65
C GLN A 140 14.78 4.90 -10.06
N ALA A 141 15.20 4.01 -10.97
CA ALA A 141 14.64 3.91 -12.33
C ALA A 141 13.16 3.48 -12.33
N MET A 142 12.75 2.64 -11.37
CA MET A 142 11.37 2.20 -11.17
C MET A 142 10.59 3.23 -10.34
N LEU A 143 11.17 3.73 -9.24
CA LEU A 143 10.50 4.63 -8.30
C LEU A 143 9.95 5.87 -9.01
N LYS A 144 10.69 6.43 -9.96
CA LYS A 144 10.28 7.56 -10.81
C LYS A 144 9.07 7.29 -11.73
N LYS A 145 8.59 6.04 -11.83
CA LYS A 145 7.42 5.66 -12.64
C LYS A 145 6.11 5.69 -11.86
N TYR A 146 6.17 5.96 -10.56
CA TYR A 146 5.01 6.01 -9.66
C TYR A 146 4.79 7.43 -9.15
N ASP A 147 3.54 7.73 -8.78
CA ASP A 147 3.10 9.11 -8.52
C ASP A 147 3.73 9.74 -7.27
N GLY A 148 3.98 8.95 -6.22
CA GLY A 148 4.33 9.44 -4.88
C GLY A 148 3.25 10.35 -4.26
N PRO A 149 3.39 10.81 -3.00
CA PRO A 149 2.49 11.82 -2.44
C PRO A 149 2.61 13.17 -3.16
N SER A 150 1.50 13.85 -3.45
CA SER A 150 1.48 15.23 -4.00
C SER A 150 1.07 16.31 -3.01
N TYR A 151 0.44 15.91 -1.91
CA TYR A 151 0.07 16.77 -0.79
C TYR A 151 0.47 16.03 0.47
N THR A 152 1.14 16.71 1.39
CA THR A 152 1.88 16.11 2.49
C THR A 152 1.44 16.66 3.84
N LEU A 153 2.03 16.12 4.90
CA LEU A 153 1.86 16.68 6.24
C LEU A 153 2.34 18.14 6.31
N ASP A 154 3.39 18.50 5.57
CA ASP A 154 3.94 19.86 5.58
C ASP A 154 2.95 20.88 5.02
N ASP A 155 2.19 20.50 3.99
CA ASP A 155 1.12 21.33 3.44
C ASP A 155 -0.02 21.53 4.46
N MET A 156 -0.40 20.46 5.17
CA MET A 156 -1.41 20.53 6.24
C MET A 156 -0.91 21.39 7.42
N ARG A 157 0.36 21.27 7.80
CA ARG A 157 0.99 22.11 8.84
C ARG A 157 0.98 23.57 8.44
N LYS A 158 1.30 23.86 7.19
CA LYS A 158 1.23 25.22 6.63
C LYS A 158 -0.18 25.80 6.69
N TYR A 159 -1.19 25.00 6.35
CA TYR A 159 -2.60 25.42 6.48
C TYR A 159 -3.00 25.67 7.94
N LEU A 160 -2.65 24.75 8.84
CA LEU A 160 -3.02 24.83 10.25
C LEU A 160 -2.23 25.89 11.05
N GLY A 161 -1.02 26.24 10.59
CA GLY A 161 -0.06 27.03 11.37
C GLY A 161 0.50 26.25 12.57
N VAL A 162 0.63 24.92 12.45
CA VAL A 162 1.04 24.02 13.54
C VAL A 162 2.40 23.38 13.25
N TYR A 163 3.41 23.80 14.02
CA TYR A 163 4.80 23.37 13.90
C TYR A 163 5.32 22.82 15.23
N ASP A 164 6.40 22.04 15.17
CA ASP A 164 7.17 21.53 16.34
C ASP A 164 6.38 20.69 17.36
N ARG A 165 5.17 20.29 17.01
CA ARG A 165 4.33 19.35 17.76
C ARG A 165 3.53 18.43 16.84
N PRO A 166 3.02 17.30 17.34
CA PRO A 166 2.01 16.51 16.65
C PRO A 166 0.76 17.34 16.33
N ILE A 167 0.11 17.03 15.21
CA ILE A 167 -1.26 17.50 14.94
C ILE A 167 -2.19 16.68 15.85
N LEU A 168 -2.91 17.35 16.75
CA LEU A 168 -3.77 16.70 17.72
C LEU A 168 -5.10 16.35 17.05
N GLY A 169 -5.28 15.06 16.78
CA GLY A 169 -6.43 14.52 16.08
C GLY A 169 -7.38 13.72 16.99
N THR A 170 -8.65 13.65 16.60
CA THR A 170 -9.61 12.68 17.17
C THR A 170 -10.37 11.93 16.08
N ILE A 171 -10.99 10.82 16.48
CA ILE A 171 -11.95 10.04 15.69
C ILE A 171 -13.32 10.26 16.31
N ILE A 172 -14.34 10.55 15.52
CA ILE A 172 -15.69 10.70 16.05
C ILE A 172 -16.19 9.35 16.60
N LYS A 173 -16.66 9.37 17.85
CA LYS A 173 -17.29 8.25 18.54
C LYS A 173 -18.71 8.62 18.99
N PRO A 174 -19.65 7.66 19.12
CA PRO A 174 -19.53 6.22 18.84
C PRO A 174 -19.14 5.93 17.38
N LYS A 175 -18.57 4.74 17.14
CA LYS A 175 -18.08 4.34 15.81
C LYS A 175 -19.16 4.53 14.74
N ILE A 176 -20.41 4.25 15.07
CA ILE A 176 -21.58 4.46 14.24
C ILE A 176 -22.79 4.78 15.14
N GLY A 177 -23.81 5.45 14.61
CA GLY A 177 -25.09 5.69 15.30
C GLY A 177 -25.43 7.14 15.61
N LEU A 178 -24.51 8.09 15.43
CA LEU A 178 -24.83 9.52 15.49
C LEU A 178 -25.53 9.96 14.19
N ASN A 179 -26.56 10.79 14.30
CA ASN A 179 -27.09 11.52 13.16
C ASN A 179 -26.17 12.69 12.75
N ALA A 180 -26.48 13.36 11.64
CA ALA A 180 -25.63 14.40 11.07
C ALA A 180 -25.42 15.61 12.01
N ASP A 181 -26.44 15.99 12.79
CA ASP A 181 -26.37 17.14 13.69
C ASP A 181 -25.50 16.81 14.92
N GLU A 182 -25.70 15.62 15.49
CA GLU A 182 -24.89 15.10 16.59
C GLU A 182 -23.42 14.95 16.19
N TYR A 183 -23.16 14.42 14.98
CA TYR A 183 -21.81 14.31 14.43
C TYR A 183 -21.11 15.68 14.34
N GLY A 184 -21.83 16.69 13.82
CA GLY A 184 -21.33 18.06 13.75
C GLY A 184 -21.02 18.66 15.12
N LYS A 185 -21.85 18.38 16.13
CA LYS A 185 -21.63 18.82 17.51
C LYS A 185 -20.35 18.25 18.11
N VAL A 186 -20.09 16.95 17.94
CA VAL A 186 -18.85 16.33 18.44
C VAL A 186 -17.61 16.90 17.74
N CYS A 187 -17.70 17.19 16.43
CA CYS A 187 -16.61 17.86 15.71
C CYS A 187 -16.31 19.25 16.31
N TYR A 188 -17.36 20.07 16.51
CA TYR A 188 -17.23 21.40 17.09
C TYR A 188 -16.61 21.35 18.48
N ASP A 189 -17.10 20.46 19.37
CA ASP A 189 -16.62 20.35 20.76
C ASP A 189 -15.12 20.03 20.83
N PHE A 190 -14.64 19.11 20.00
CA PHE A 190 -13.22 18.80 19.95
C PHE A 190 -12.38 19.97 19.43
N TRP A 191 -12.82 20.62 18.35
CA TRP A 191 -12.08 21.72 17.75
C TRP A 191 -12.03 22.97 18.64
N VAL A 192 -13.14 23.32 19.29
CA VAL A 192 -13.18 24.45 20.24
C VAL A 192 -12.38 24.13 21.50
N GLY A 193 -12.36 22.86 21.92
CA GLY A 193 -11.50 22.35 22.99
C GLY A 193 -9.99 22.39 22.68
N GLY A 194 -9.60 22.83 21.48
CA GLY A 194 -8.21 23.07 21.10
C GLY A 194 -7.62 22.05 20.14
N GLY A 195 -8.37 21.00 19.77
CA GLY A 195 -7.95 20.00 18.78
C GLY A 195 -7.79 20.58 17.37
N ASP A 196 -6.92 19.97 16.56
CA ASP A 196 -6.59 20.46 15.21
C ASP A 196 -7.36 19.72 14.12
N PHE A 197 -7.54 18.41 14.29
CA PHE A 197 -7.96 17.49 13.23
C PHE A 197 -9.05 16.53 13.71
N VAL A 198 -10.07 16.30 12.90
CA VAL A 198 -11.08 15.27 13.13
C VAL A 198 -11.08 14.33 11.92
N LYS A 199 -11.24 13.03 12.15
CA LYS A 199 -11.57 12.06 11.08
C LYS A 199 -12.91 11.39 11.34
N ASN A 200 -13.57 11.00 10.25
CA ASN A 200 -14.53 9.91 10.33
C ASN A 200 -13.87 8.66 10.95
N ASP A 201 -14.65 7.91 11.72
CA ASP A 201 -14.38 6.48 11.95
C ASP A 201 -14.61 5.70 10.66
N GLU A 202 -13.94 4.57 10.45
CA GLU A 202 -13.88 3.95 9.12
C GLU A 202 -15.21 3.54 8.47
N PRO A 203 -16.28 3.15 9.21
CA PRO A 203 -17.52 2.73 8.57
C PRO A 203 -18.51 3.89 8.40
N GLN A 204 -18.21 5.08 8.91
CA GLN A 204 -19.10 6.23 8.84
C GLN A 204 -19.15 6.73 7.40
N ALA A 205 -20.33 6.69 6.79
CA ALA A 205 -20.54 6.94 5.38
C ALA A 205 -21.92 7.60 5.15
N ASP A 206 -22.80 6.95 4.39
CA ASP A 206 -24.12 7.46 3.98
C ASP A 206 -25.24 6.55 4.51
N GLN A 207 -25.24 6.33 5.82
CA GLN A 207 -26.28 5.55 6.50
C GLN A 207 -27.59 6.37 6.60
N ASP A 208 -28.74 5.68 6.70
CA ASP A 208 -30.07 6.29 6.66
C ASP A 208 -30.29 7.38 7.73
N PHE A 209 -29.76 7.17 8.93
CA PHE A 209 -29.82 8.11 10.04
C PHE A 209 -28.79 9.24 9.95
N CYS A 210 -27.81 9.15 9.04
CA CYS A 210 -26.73 10.13 8.88
C CYS A 210 -26.38 10.32 7.39
N ALA A 211 -27.31 10.93 6.65
CA ALA A 211 -27.11 11.23 5.23
C ALA A 211 -25.81 12.03 5.02
N PHE A 212 -24.97 11.58 4.09
CA PHE A 212 -23.60 12.07 3.90
C PHE A 212 -23.56 13.58 3.62
N GLU A 213 -24.45 14.08 2.77
CA GLU A 213 -24.52 15.51 2.44
C GLU A 213 -24.89 16.36 3.66
N LYS A 214 -25.84 15.90 4.48
CA LYS A 214 -26.19 16.58 5.74
C LYS A 214 -25.03 16.57 6.72
N MET A 215 -24.30 15.45 6.83
CA MET A 215 -23.11 15.35 7.67
C MET A 215 -22.03 16.34 7.22
N VAL A 216 -21.71 16.39 5.93
CA VAL A 216 -20.74 17.34 5.36
C VAL A 216 -21.12 18.79 5.67
N MET A 217 -22.39 19.16 5.48
CA MET A 217 -22.86 20.53 5.76
C MET A 217 -22.83 20.88 7.26
N ASN A 218 -23.18 19.94 8.14
CA ASN A 218 -23.08 20.13 9.58
C ASN A 218 -21.63 20.26 10.05
N VAL A 219 -20.72 19.46 9.50
CA VAL A 219 -19.27 19.57 9.75
C VAL A 219 -18.73 20.91 9.27
N LYS A 220 -19.16 21.40 8.10
CA LYS A 220 -18.78 22.72 7.60
C LYS A 220 -19.18 23.80 8.60
N LYS A 221 -20.45 23.81 9.02
CA LYS A 221 -20.97 24.77 10.00
C LYS A 221 -20.22 24.69 11.33
N ALA A 222 -19.94 23.47 11.81
CA ALA A 222 -19.17 23.21 13.03
C ALA A 222 -17.75 23.77 12.93
N MET A 223 -17.08 23.57 11.80
CA MET A 223 -15.73 24.06 11.52
C MET A 223 -15.70 25.59 11.48
N ASP A 224 -16.60 26.23 10.75
CA ASP A 224 -16.67 27.70 10.66
C ASP A 224 -16.84 28.34 12.06
N ASN A 225 -17.72 27.76 12.88
CA ASN A 225 -17.94 28.22 14.25
C ASN A 225 -16.68 28.04 15.11
N ALA A 226 -16.06 26.86 15.09
CA ALA A 226 -14.84 26.60 15.87
C ALA A 226 -13.67 27.49 15.42
N VAL A 227 -13.49 27.72 14.12
CA VAL A 227 -12.47 28.63 13.58
C VAL A 227 -12.76 30.08 13.98
N LYS A 228 -14.03 30.51 13.92
CA LYS A 228 -14.43 31.86 14.34
C LYS A 228 -14.15 32.10 15.82
N GLU A 229 -14.38 31.12 16.67
CA GLU A 229 -14.19 31.23 18.12
C GLU A 229 -12.71 31.11 18.52
N THR A 230 -12.04 30.06 18.08
CA THR A 230 -10.65 29.79 18.47
C THR A 230 -9.62 30.63 17.72
N LYS A 231 -10.02 31.26 16.60
CA LYS A 231 -9.14 31.92 15.63
C LYS A 231 -8.04 31.02 15.08
N ARG A 232 -8.22 29.69 15.16
CA ARG A 232 -7.28 28.68 14.66
C ARG A 232 -7.95 27.85 13.58
N LYS A 233 -7.19 27.56 12.51
CA LYS A 233 -7.62 26.69 11.41
C LYS A 233 -7.80 25.25 11.91
N LYS A 234 -8.71 24.51 11.27
CA LYS A 234 -9.12 23.15 11.64
C LYS A 234 -9.23 22.28 10.40
N VAL A 235 -9.03 20.97 10.54
CA VAL A 235 -9.11 20.03 9.42
C VAL A 235 -10.09 18.90 9.74
N HIS A 236 -10.87 18.49 8.73
CA HIS A 236 -11.65 17.26 8.76
C HIS A 236 -11.19 16.27 7.68
N SER A 237 -11.04 15.00 8.03
CA SER A 237 -10.78 13.92 7.08
C SER A 237 -12.04 13.08 6.89
N PHE A 238 -12.67 13.27 5.74
CA PHE A 238 -13.93 12.63 5.39
C PHE A 238 -13.71 11.25 4.78
N ASN A 239 -14.43 10.24 5.26
CA ASN A 239 -14.44 8.92 4.62
C ASN A 239 -15.16 9.00 3.27
N VAL A 240 -14.45 8.70 2.18
CA VAL A 240 -15.01 8.68 0.83
C VAL A 240 -15.10 7.26 0.25
N SER A 241 -14.70 6.22 1.00
CA SER A 241 -14.87 4.80 0.64
C SER A 241 -16.32 4.49 0.27
N ALA A 242 -16.57 3.91 -0.90
CA ALA A 242 -17.93 3.65 -1.39
C ALA A 242 -18.03 2.30 -2.12
N ALA A 243 -19.25 1.91 -2.48
CA ALA A 243 -19.54 0.68 -3.22
C ALA A 243 -18.95 0.68 -4.64
N ASP A 244 -18.86 1.86 -5.26
CA ASP A 244 -18.37 2.03 -6.62
C ASP A 244 -17.58 3.35 -6.78
N PHE A 245 -16.91 3.45 -7.93
CA PHE A 245 -16.12 4.61 -8.32
C PHE A 245 -16.95 5.90 -8.34
N ASP A 246 -18.12 5.87 -8.98
CA ASP A 246 -18.93 7.07 -9.21
C ASP A 246 -19.46 7.67 -7.89
N THR A 247 -19.84 6.82 -6.94
CA THR A 247 -20.28 7.22 -5.61
C THR A 247 -19.13 7.80 -4.80
N MET A 248 -17.93 7.21 -4.86
CA MET A 248 -16.73 7.80 -4.24
C MET A 248 -16.44 9.19 -4.80
N ILE A 249 -16.51 9.37 -6.13
CA ILE A 249 -16.31 10.68 -6.78
C ILE A 249 -17.43 11.66 -6.40
N LYS A 250 -18.69 11.22 -6.36
CA LYS A 250 -19.83 12.03 -5.91
C LYS A 250 -19.59 12.57 -4.50
N ARG A 251 -19.15 11.72 -3.55
CA ARG A 251 -18.81 12.13 -2.18
C ARG A 251 -17.69 13.16 -2.15
N CYS A 252 -16.62 12.95 -2.93
CA CYS A 252 -15.54 13.91 -3.05
C CYS A 252 -16.04 15.28 -3.55
N GLU A 253 -16.89 15.29 -4.58
CA GLU A 253 -17.42 16.54 -5.15
C GLU A 253 -18.41 17.24 -4.22
N ILE A 254 -19.20 16.51 -3.41
CA ILE A 254 -20.04 17.09 -2.35
C ILE A 254 -19.17 17.90 -1.38
N ILE A 255 -18.07 17.31 -0.88
CA ILE A 255 -17.15 18.00 0.04
C ILE A 255 -16.52 19.23 -0.62
N ARG A 256 -16.04 19.10 -1.86
CA ARG A 256 -15.40 20.21 -2.59
C ARG A 256 -16.35 21.38 -2.83
N LYS A 257 -17.63 21.11 -3.06
CA LYS A 257 -18.67 22.12 -3.35
C LYS A 257 -19.34 22.67 -2.08
N ALA A 258 -19.10 22.11 -0.90
CA ALA A 258 -19.69 22.56 0.37
C ALA A 258 -19.12 23.91 0.88
N GLY A 259 -18.14 24.48 0.19
CA GLY A 259 -17.57 25.79 0.51
C GLY A 259 -16.61 25.77 1.71
N PHE A 260 -15.88 24.67 1.89
CA PHE A 260 -14.73 24.61 2.79
C PHE A 260 -13.57 25.44 2.25
N GLU A 261 -12.76 26.00 3.16
CA GLU A 261 -11.49 26.60 2.79
C GLU A 261 -10.53 25.53 2.25
N LYS A 262 -9.76 25.84 1.20
CA LYS A 262 -8.77 24.91 0.65
C LYS A 262 -7.73 24.56 1.72
N GLY A 263 -7.54 23.26 1.96
CA GLY A 263 -6.64 22.74 3.00
C GLY A 263 -7.38 22.32 4.29
N SER A 264 -8.65 22.70 4.46
CA SER A 264 -9.43 22.37 5.66
C SER A 264 -10.11 21.00 5.61
N TYR A 265 -10.01 20.28 4.49
CA TYR A 265 -10.51 18.92 4.34
C TYR A 265 -9.49 17.98 3.71
N ALA A 266 -9.59 16.71 4.09
CA ALA A 266 -8.84 15.58 3.57
C ALA A 266 -9.80 14.45 3.15
N PHE A 267 -9.33 13.52 2.32
CA PHE A 267 -10.08 12.34 1.92
C PHE A 267 -9.49 11.09 2.55
N LEU A 268 -10.27 10.44 3.40
CA LEU A 268 -9.98 9.12 3.95
C LEU A 268 -10.51 8.04 3.01
N ILE A 269 -9.69 7.03 2.76
CA ILE A 269 -10.05 5.85 1.99
C ILE A 269 -9.51 4.60 2.69
N ASP A 270 -10.35 3.59 2.84
CA ASP A 270 -9.97 2.28 3.40
C ASP A 270 -9.23 1.49 2.34
N GLY A 271 -7.91 1.71 2.23
CA GLY A 271 -7.18 1.33 1.02
C GLY A 271 -7.02 -0.17 0.84
N ILE A 272 -7.15 -0.97 1.92
CA ILE A 272 -7.16 -2.43 1.84
C ILE A 272 -8.50 -2.97 1.34
N THR A 273 -9.63 -2.50 1.90
CA THR A 273 -10.96 -3.03 1.57
C THR A 273 -11.57 -2.41 0.32
N ALA A 274 -11.38 -1.10 0.10
CA ALA A 274 -11.76 -0.44 -1.15
C ALA A 274 -10.77 -0.72 -2.29
N GLY A 275 -9.53 -1.02 -1.94
CA GLY A 275 -8.46 -1.42 -2.86
C GLY A 275 -7.58 -0.28 -3.38
N TRP A 276 -6.39 -0.64 -3.83
CA TRP A 276 -5.35 0.29 -4.30
C TRP A 276 -5.77 1.16 -5.49
N MET A 277 -6.73 0.71 -6.30
CA MET A 277 -7.29 1.51 -7.39
C MET A 277 -8.03 2.75 -6.87
N ALA A 278 -8.77 2.64 -5.75
CA ALA A 278 -9.43 3.78 -5.13
C ALA A 278 -8.40 4.81 -4.63
N VAL A 279 -7.33 4.35 -3.98
CA VAL A 279 -6.21 5.18 -3.50
C VAL A 279 -5.57 5.95 -4.67
N GLN A 280 -5.19 5.26 -5.74
CA GLN A 280 -4.57 5.90 -6.92
C GLN A 280 -5.54 6.84 -7.64
N THR A 281 -6.83 6.52 -7.65
CA THR A 281 -7.88 7.37 -8.23
C THR A 281 -7.96 8.71 -7.50
N LEU A 282 -8.06 8.68 -6.17
CA LEU A 282 -8.11 9.90 -5.35
C LEU A 282 -6.82 10.72 -5.50
N ARG A 283 -5.65 10.07 -5.43
CA ARG A 283 -4.35 10.73 -5.62
C ARG A 283 -4.24 11.46 -6.96
N ARG A 284 -4.79 10.90 -8.03
CA ARG A 284 -4.72 11.49 -9.39
C ARG A 284 -5.79 12.55 -9.65
N LYS A 285 -7.02 12.34 -9.19
CA LYS A 285 -8.12 13.29 -9.39
C LYS A 285 -8.06 14.48 -8.43
N TYR A 286 -7.50 14.28 -7.23
CA TYR A 286 -7.44 15.28 -6.17
C TYR A 286 -6.02 15.47 -5.63
N PRO A 287 -5.03 15.81 -6.48
CA PRO A 287 -3.62 15.86 -6.07
C PRO A 287 -3.31 16.96 -5.04
N ASN A 288 -4.19 17.94 -4.90
CA ASN A 288 -4.04 19.07 -3.97
C ASN A 288 -4.86 18.89 -2.68
N THR A 289 -5.32 17.68 -2.40
CA THR A 289 -6.04 17.29 -1.18
C THR A 289 -5.25 16.20 -0.48
N PHE A 290 -5.15 16.26 0.85
CA PHE A 290 -4.49 15.21 1.63
C PHE A 290 -5.23 13.88 1.48
N ILE A 291 -4.54 12.84 1.03
CA ILE A 291 -5.07 11.47 0.92
C ILE A 291 -4.68 10.69 2.17
N HIS A 292 -5.66 10.37 2.99
CA HIS A 292 -5.52 9.63 4.24
C HIS A 292 -5.86 8.16 3.97
N PHE A 293 -4.84 7.33 3.75
CA PHE A 293 -5.01 5.89 3.69
C PHE A 293 -5.33 5.36 5.10
N HIS A 294 -6.51 4.78 5.27
CA HIS A 294 -6.91 4.03 6.45
C HIS A 294 -6.74 2.52 6.21
#